data_AF-A0A0M7B9N9-F1
#
_entry.id   AF-A0A0M7B9N9-F1
#
_cell.length_a   1.000
_cell.length_b   1.000
_cell.length_c   1.000
_cell.angle_alpha   90.00
_cell.angle_beta   90.00
_cell.angle_gamma   90.00
#
_symmetry.space_group_name_H-M   'P 1'
#
loop_
_entity.id
_entity.type
_entity.pdbx_description
1 polymer ?
#
loop_
_entity_poly.entity_id
_entity_poly.type
_entity_poly.pdbx_seq_one_letter_code
_entity_poly.pdbx_strand_id
1 'polypeptide(L)'
;MAGDGDLDDLFELAGCCFRDAMRAVDIEAFFSRRDIPLAEGTSKKTVAQNTLASLSRTKALELVLEFARERRDIGLQDRVYILQDKDQPEISAITRDRVADRLGAGIHGQGIRPDVIEGLFDLSSPVDFFDGPTKIDDLRQHATGSDPLWNAKEVFEFIGAITCPSRRFAQLIETVLDPRFRDADDQAALAADLTRILQLDGYEVAQTGEVSGRATFSVRPVRRGVDGRPKNLIFASNGPKPRLGFSDAIDNEVVVLEHADSCLIYERTIGNGLSWLDLARWWMEQNGIVDLAEARISLGRRLLESLDDGPERAFFKAYFNNFAERLGDRLPALIPQVYLHYDPEIARRLADKRVLFRQRMDFLMLLPGRQRIVLEIDGKHHYANGERADPGLYAEMVAADRNLRLRGYEVFRFGGSEFSHPKGSMQESVDKLVKSFFEELFVVHRLG
;
A
#
# COMPACT_ATOMS: atom_id res chain seq x y z
N MET A 1 -4.84 -10.04 17.30
CA MET A 1 -4.47 -9.87 18.73
C MET A 1 -2.95 -9.79 18.95
N ALA A 2 -2.19 -9.07 18.12
CA ALA A 2 -0.73 -8.90 18.26
C ALA A 2 -0.37 -7.40 18.35
N GLY A 3 -1.07 -6.65 19.19
CA GLY A 3 -1.00 -5.17 19.22
C GLY A 3 -0.21 -4.62 20.39
N ASP A 4 -0.54 -5.07 21.61
CA ASP A 4 -0.04 -4.45 22.83
C ASP A 4 1.28 -5.08 23.32
N GLY A 5 1.44 -6.40 23.21
CA GLY A 5 2.66 -7.09 23.66
C GLY A 5 3.95 -6.63 22.96
N ASP A 6 3.91 -6.39 21.64
CA ASP A 6 5.09 -5.92 20.90
C ASP A 6 5.51 -4.49 21.29
N LEU A 7 4.55 -3.67 21.74
CA LEU A 7 4.80 -2.29 22.15
C LEU A 7 5.38 -2.25 23.57
N ASP A 8 4.86 -3.09 24.46
CA ASP A 8 5.39 -3.26 25.82
C ASP A 8 6.83 -3.80 25.78
N ASP A 9 7.12 -4.78 24.91
CA ASP A 9 8.48 -5.28 24.69
C ASP A 9 9.43 -4.18 24.18
N LEU A 10 8.94 -3.32 23.26
CA LEU A 10 9.73 -2.18 22.78
C LEU A 10 10.00 -1.20 23.93
N PHE A 11 9.01 -0.86 24.74
CA PHE A 11 9.19 0.03 25.87
C PHE A 11 10.13 -0.59 26.90
N GLU A 12 10.06 -1.91 27.09
CA GLU A 12 11.02 -2.61 27.92
C GLU A 12 12.46 -2.41 27.44
N LEU A 13 12.70 -2.74 26.17
CA LEU A 13 13.99 -2.62 25.53
C LEU A 13 14.50 -1.16 25.55
N ALA A 14 13.64 -0.21 25.18
CA ALA A 14 13.96 1.21 25.23
C ALA A 14 14.37 1.63 26.63
N GLY A 15 13.62 1.22 27.66
CA GLY A 15 13.93 1.48 29.07
C GLY A 15 15.31 0.93 29.49
N CYS A 16 15.69 -0.26 29.01
CA CYS A 16 17.04 -0.80 29.18
C CYS A 16 18.09 0.07 28.48
N CYS A 17 17.89 0.44 27.21
CA CYS A 17 18.82 1.30 26.48
C CYS A 17 18.97 2.69 27.13
N PHE A 18 17.88 3.27 27.65
CA PHE A 18 17.89 4.51 28.42
C PHE A 18 18.71 4.39 29.71
N ARG A 19 18.60 3.26 30.42
CA ARG A 19 19.41 2.97 31.61
C ARG A 19 20.89 2.79 31.27
N ASP A 20 21.18 2.04 30.22
CA ASP A 20 22.55 1.60 29.87
C ASP A 20 23.38 2.70 29.19
N ALA A 21 22.76 3.81 28.78
CA ALA A 21 23.45 5.02 28.30
C ALA A 21 24.30 5.76 29.37
N MET A 22 24.71 5.07 30.44
CA MET A 22 25.51 5.55 31.57
C MET A 22 26.67 6.45 31.10
N ARG A 23 26.56 7.73 31.47
CA ARG A 23 27.49 8.88 31.30
C ARG A 23 27.18 9.90 30.18
N ALA A 24 26.34 9.60 29.18
CA ALA A 24 26.20 10.50 28.01
C ALA A 24 24.88 11.28 27.90
N VAL A 25 23.78 10.79 28.48
CA VAL A 25 22.47 11.45 28.41
C VAL A 25 21.78 11.38 29.78
N ASP A 26 21.33 12.53 30.26
CA ASP A 26 20.39 12.60 31.37
C ASP A 26 18.98 12.37 30.82
N ILE A 27 18.33 11.29 31.26
CA ILE A 27 16.95 10.94 30.86
C ILE A 27 16.03 12.13 31.14
N GLU A 28 16.25 12.82 32.26
CA GLU A 28 15.49 14.02 32.59
C GLU A 28 15.70 15.11 31.54
N ALA A 29 16.93 15.31 31.06
CA ALA A 29 17.21 16.27 30.00
C ALA A 29 16.62 15.84 28.64
N PHE A 30 16.59 14.55 28.31
CA PHE A 30 16.00 14.08 27.04
C PHE A 30 14.50 14.38 26.98
N PHE A 31 13.75 14.04 28.02
CA PHE A 31 12.30 14.28 28.07
C PHE A 31 11.96 15.75 28.36
N SER A 32 12.68 16.42 29.27
CA SER A 32 12.40 17.81 29.65
C SER A 32 12.67 18.80 28.51
N ARG A 33 13.69 18.58 27.67
CA ARG A 33 13.93 19.40 26.46
C ARG A 33 12.79 19.34 25.44
N ARG A 34 11.89 18.37 25.59
CA ARG A 34 10.76 18.10 24.70
C ARG A 34 9.42 18.39 25.37
N ASP A 35 9.44 19.07 26.53
CA ASP A 35 8.28 19.43 27.35
C ASP A 35 7.42 18.22 27.75
N ILE A 36 8.05 17.06 27.96
CA ILE A 36 7.36 15.82 28.37
C ILE A 36 7.51 15.64 29.88
N PRO A 37 6.41 15.61 30.65
CA PRO A 37 6.46 15.36 32.07
C PRO A 37 6.85 13.88 32.32
N LEU A 38 7.79 13.67 33.23
CA LEU A 38 8.22 12.34 33.61
C LEU A 38 7.17 11.66 34.49
N ALA A 39 6.89 10.39 34.19
CA ALA A 39 6.07 9.55 35.05
C ALA A 39 6.87 9.03 36.26
N GLU A 40 6.17 8.71 37.35
CA GLU A 40 6.80 8.12 38.54
C GLU A 40 7.43 6.75 38.22
N GLY A 41 8.58 6.47 38.84
CA GLY A 41 9.26 5.19 38.69
C GLY A 41 10.36 5.02 39.74
N THR A 42 10.69 3.78 40.06
CA THR A 42 11.68 3.43 41.11
C THR A 42 13.12 3.40 40.58
N SER A 43 13.29 3.48 39.27
CA SER A 43 14.57 3.52 38.56
C SER A 43 14.45 4.32 37.26
N LYS A 44 15.60 4.77 36.72
CA LYS A 44 15.71 5.40 35.40
C LYS A 44 15.03 4.61 34.27
N LYS A 45 15.18 3.27 34.27
CA LYS A 45 14.51 2.35 33.34
C LYS A 45 12.99 2.50 33.44
N THR A 46 12.45 2.32 34.64
CA THR A 46 11.00 2.39 34.90
C THR A 46 10.41 3.80 34.69
N VAL A 47 11.16 4.86 35.00
CA VAL A 47 10.73 6.24 34.70
C VAL A 47 10.57 6.43 33.19
N ALA A 48 11.57 6.02 32.40
CA ALA A 48 11.49 6.12 30.94
C ALA A 48 10.34 5.27 30.36
N GLN A 49 10.18 4.04 30.85
CA GLN A 49 9.09 3.14 30.44
C GLN A 49 7.71 3.73 30.73
N ASN A 50 7.47 4.13 31.98
CA ASN A 50 6.19 4.67 32.41
C ASN A 50 5.89 5.99 31.68
N THR A 51 6.93 6.80 31.43
CA THR A 51 6.79 8.03 30.65
C THR A 51 6.37 7.72 29.22
N LEU A 52 7.03 6.79 28.53
CA LEU A 52 6.65 6.38 27.17
C LEU A 52 5.24 5.77 27.11
N ALA A 53 4.89 4.92 28.09
CA ALA A 53 3.58 4.29 28.20
C ALA A 53 2.44 5.30 28.47
N SER A 54 2.76 6.46 29.07
CA SER A 54 1.78 7.54 29.29
C SER A 54 1.44 8.34 28.03
N LEU A 55 2.19 8.18 26.95
CA LEU A 55 2.03 8.94 25.70
C LEU A 55 1.17 8.19 24.68
N SER A 56 0.70 8.89 23.65
CA SER A 56 0.10 8.23 22.50
C SER A 56 1.13 7.34 21.79
N ARG A 57 0.68 6.21 21.23
CA ARG A 57 1.53 5.26 20.50
C ARG A 57 2.43 5.94 19.47
N THR A 58 1.88 6.85 18.66
CA THR A 58 2.64 7.60 17.66
C THR A 58 3.76 8.42 18.30
N LYS A 59 3.44 9.16 19.37
CA LYS A 59 4.42 10.04 20.03
C LYS A 59 5.50 9.24 20.74
N ALA A 60 5.14 8.13 21.38
CA ALA A 60 6.10 7.24 22.03
C ALA A 60 7.09 6.65 21.01
N LEU A 61 6.60 6.14 19.87
CA LEU A 61 7.45 5.60 18.79
C LEU A 61 8.38 6.67 18.20
N GLU A 62 7.90 7.90 17.99
CA GLU A 62 8.73 9.03 17.53
C GLU A 62 9.91 9.30 18.47
N LEU A 63 9.66 9.35 19.78
CA LEU A 63 10.69 9.62 20.79
C LEU A 63 11.71 8.49 20.91
N VAL A 64 11.25 7.24 20.88
CA VAL A 64 12.17 6.08 20.89
C VAL A 64 13.04 6.09 19.64
N LEU A 65 12.48 6.39 18.46
CA LEU A 65 13.25 6.49 17.23
C LEU A 65 14.27 7.63 17.26
N GLU A 66 13.88 8.79 17.79
CA GLU A 66 14.77 9.93 17.97
C GLU A 66 15.94 9.58 18.90
N PHE A 67 15.66 8.98 20.05
CA PHE A 67 16.68 8.47 20.96
C PHE A 67 17.61 7.45 20.29
N ALA A 68 17.03 6.47 19.59
CA ALA A 68 17.79 5.44 18.89
C ALA A 68 18.70 6.03 17.79
N ARG A 69 18.30 7.14 17.14
CA ARG A 69 19.14 7.87 16.17
C ARG A 69 20.27 8.64 16.85
N GLU A 70 19.99 9.37 17.93
CA GLU A 70 21.02 10.08 18.71
C GLU A 70 22.11 9.13 19.21
N ARG A 71 21.73 7.89 19.54
CA ARG A 71 22.63 6.84 20.04
C ARG A 71 23.25 5.97 18.95
N ARG A 72 22.80 6.09 17.70
CA ARG A 72 23.11 5.15 16.61
C ARG A 72 22.80 3.68 16.98
N ASP A 73 21.75 3.47 17.78
CA ASP A 73 21.26 2.14 18.15
C ASP A 73 20.41 1.57 16.99
N ILE A 74 21.07 0.83 16.09
CA ILE A 74 20.46 0.28 14.87
C ILE A 74 19.35 -0.72 15.22
N GLY A 75 19.56 -1.56 16.24
CA GLY A 75 18.57 -2.56 16.67
C GLY A 75 17.29 -1.90 17.20
N LEU A 76 17.42 -0.85 18.02
CA LEU A 76 16.27 -0.11 18.54
C LEU A 76 15.53 0.66 17.43
N GLN A 77 16.25 1.24 16.47
CA GLN A 77 15.64 1.84 15.28
C GLN A 77 14.79 0.82 14.52
N ASP A 78 15.31 -0.39 14.30
CA ASP A 78 14.62 -1.44 13.55
C ASP A 78 13.36 -1.94 14.23
N ARG A 79 13.37 -2.06 15.55
CA ARG A 79 12.16 -2.42 16.30
C ARG A 79 11.08 -1.34 16.16
N VAL A 80 11.47 -0.07 16.15
CA VAL A 80 10.51 1.03 15.87
C VAL A 80 10.01 0.98 14.42
N TYR A 81 10.87 0.72 13.44
CA TYR A 81 10.48 0.60 12.03
C TYR A 81 9.43 -0.49 11.83
N ILE A 82 9.64 -1.69 12.40
CA ILE A 82 8.67 -2.80 12.34
C ILE A 82 7.30 -2.37 12.87
N LEU A 83 7.26 -1.62 13.98
CA LEU A 83 6.00 -1.20 14.60
C LEU A 83 5.29 -0.08 13.84
N GLN A 84 6.04 0.85 13.25
CA GLN A 84 5.49 1.94 12.44
C GLN A 84 5.06 1.48 11.04
N ASP A 85 5.73 0.49 10.46
CA ASP A 85 5.51 0.00 9.10
C ASP A 85 4.70 -1.30 9.03
N LYS A 86 4.09 -1.74 10.13
CA LYS A 86 3.32 -2.99 10.22
C LYS A 86 2.27 -3.16 9.09
N ASP A 87 1.68 -2.05 8.65
CA ASP A 87 0.67 -2.02 7.60
C ASP A 87 1.23 -1.63 6.23
N GLN A 88 2.55 -1.62 6.03
CA GLN A 88 3.15 -1.41 4.71
C GLN A 88 3.46 -2.76 4.05
N PRO A 89 3.50 -2.83 2.71
CA PRO A 89 3.99 -4.02 2.04
C PRO A 89 5.45 -4.28 2.44
N GLU A 90 5.86 -5.55 2.45
CA GLU A 90 7.23 -5.93 2.76
C GLU A 90 8.06 -5.99 1.48
N ILE A 91 9.28 -5.45 1.51
CA ILE A 91 10.29 -5.71 0.46
C ILE A 91 10.89 -7.09 0.72
N SER A 92 10.48 -8.06 -0.11
CA SER A 92 10.83 -9.48 0.00
C SER A 92 12.32 -9.74 -0.25
N ALA A 93 12.85 -10.83 0.30
CA ALA A 93 14.23 -11.25 0.06
C ALA A 93 14.54 -11.43 -1.44
N ILE A 94 13.58 -11.90 -2.23
CA ILE A 94 13.74 -12.06 -3.69
C ILE A 94 13.95 -10.70 -4.36
N THR A 95 13.20 -9.68 -3.97
CA THR A 95 13.38 -8.31 -4.49
C THR A 95 14.72 -7.73 -4.05
N ARG A 96 15.15 -7.99 -2.81
CA ARG A 96 16.47 -7.55 -2.30
C ARG A 96 17.62 -8.18 -3.08
N ASP A 97 17.52 -9.48 -3.37
CA ASP A 97 18.48 -10.18 -4.23
C ASP A 97 18.54 -9.58 -5.63
N ARG A 98 17.39 -9.32 -6.26
CA ARG A 98 17.34 -8.68 -7.59
C ARG A 98 17.94 -7.28 -7.59
N VAL A 99 17.75 -6.52 -6.52
CA VAL A 99 18.40 -5.23 -6.34
C VAL A 99 19.91 -5.42 -6.23
N ALA A 100 20.38 -6.38 -5.45
CA ALA A 100 21.81 -6.69 -5.33
C ALA A 100 22.42 -7.08 -6.69
N ASP A 101 21.77 -7.96 -7.44
CA ASP A 101 22.18 -8.36 -8.78
C ASP A 101 22.29 -7.14 -9.71
N ARG A 102 21.33 -6.20 -9.62
CA ARG A 102 21.37 -4.97 -10.42
C ARG A 102 22.51 -4.04 -10.03
N LEU A 103 22.89 -3.99 -8.76
CA LEU A 103 24.01 -3.17 -8.29
C LEU A 103 25.36 -3.78 -8.65
N GLY A 104 25.44 -5.12 -8.79
CA GLY A 104 26.69 -5.81 -9.10
C GLY A 104 27.76 -5.51 -8.04
N ALA A 105 28.96 -5.13 -8.45
CA ALA A 105 30.02 -4.67 -7.54
C ALA A 105 29.88 -3.18 -7.14
N GLY A 106 29.07 -2.40 -7.85
CA GLY A 106 29.01 -0.94 -7.79
C GLY A 106 27.85 -0.40 -6.96
N ILE A 107 27.87 -0.58 -5.63
CA ILE A 107 26.82 -0.09 -4.73
C ILE A 107 26.75 1.45 -4.68
N HIS A 108 27.90 2.14 -4.61
CA HIS A 108 28.02 3.61 -4.57
C HIS A 108 28.89 4.09 -5.76
N GLY A 109 28.37 3.95 -6.98
CA GLY A 109 29.12 4.22 -8.21
C GLY A 109 30.00 3.02 -8.57
N GLN A 110 31.32 3.19 -8.53
CA GLN A 110 32.29 2.12 -8.88
C GLN A 110 32.68 1.19 -7.72
N GLY A 111 32.04 1.27 -6.56
CA GLY A 111 32.34 0.36 -5.44
C GLY A 111 31.56 0.66 -4.18
N ILE A 112 32.03 0.16 -3.05
CA ILE A 112 31.36 0.30 -1.74
C ILE A 112 31.97 1.46 -0.95
N ARG A 113 31.13 2.10 -0.11
CA ARG A 113 31.52 3.14 0.86
C ARG A 113 31.21 2.62 2.26
N PRO A 114 32.18 1.98 2.94
CA PRO A 114 31.94 1.32 4.22
C PRO A 114 31.44 2.29 5.30
N ASP A 115 31.94 3.52 5.32
CA ASP A 115 31.51 4.61 6.21
C ASP A 115 30.02 4.95 6.07
N VAL A 116 29.51 4.83 4.86
CA VAL A 116 28.10 5.07 4.55
C VAL A 116 27.24 3.89 5.01
N ILE A 117 27.71 2.65 4.79
CA ILE A 117 27.02 1.43 5.25
C ILE A 117 27.02 1.35 6.79
N GLU A 118 28.11 1.75 7.45
CA GLU A 118 28.22 1.83 8.93
C GLU A 118 27.20 2.80 9.54
N GLY A 119 26.77 3.82 8.79
CA GLY A 119 25.68 4.71 9.21
C GLY A 119 24.31 4.03 9.23
N LEU A 120 24.13 2.92 8.52
CA LEU A 120 22.86 2.22 8.34
C LEU A 120 22.81 0.85 9.01
N PHE A 121 23.95 0.20 9.28
CA PHE A 121 24.00 -1.14 9.83
C PHE A 121 24.97 -1.20 11.00
N ASP A 122 24.70 -2.07 11.98
CA ASP A 122 25.67 -2.32 13.04
C ASP A 122 26.81 -3.20 12.51
N LEU A 123 27.94 -2.56 12.27
CA LEU A 123 29.17 -3.18 11.79
C LEU A 123 30.29 -3.17 12.84
N SER A 124 29.98 -2.69 14.05
CA SER A 124 30.95 -2.52 15.12
C SER A 124 31.27 -3.82 15.87
N SER A 125 30.40 -4.81 15.73
CA SER A 125 30.60 -6.14 16.32
C SER A 125 31.71 -6.91 15.59
N PRO A 126 32.58 -7.64 16.33
CA PRO A 126 33.55 -8.54 15.73
C PRO A 126 32.86 -9.67 14.96
N VAL A 127 33.47 -10.11 13.85
CA VAL A 127 32.88 -11.16 12.99
C VAL A 127 32.89 -12.53 13.68
N ASP A 128 33.87 -12.77 14.55
CA ASP A 128 34.01 -13.97 15.38
C ASP A 128 34.06 -13.63 16.88
N PHE A 129 33.68 -14.58 17.75
CA PHE A 129 33.59 -14.43 19.21
C PHE A 129 34.92 -14.12 19.96
N PHE A 130 36.04 -13.97 19.24
CA PHE A 130 37.38 -13.73 19.79
C PHE A 130 38.08 -12.60 19.05
N ASP A 131 38.17 -11.39 19.64
CA ASP A 131 39.03 -10.24 19.24
C ASP A 131 39.44 -10.16 17.75
N GLY A 132 38.49 -10.43 16.86
CA GLY A 132 38.71 -10.53 15.41
C GLY A 132 38.47 -9.19 14.72
N PRO A 133 38.73 -9.10 13.40
CA PRO A 133 38.33 -7.94 12.63
C PRO A 133 36.83 -7.67 12.82
N THR A 134 36.48 -6.39 12.85
CA THR A 134 35.08 -5.99 12.88
C THR A 134 34.45 -6.20 11.51
N LYS A 135 33.11 -6.26 11.43
CA LYS A 135 32.44 -6.32 10.12
C LYS A 135 32.84 -5.17 9.20
N ILE A 136 33.12 -3.99 9.76
CA ILE A 136 33.58 -2.85 8.96
C ILE A 136 34.99 -3.07 8.37
N ASP A 137 35.87 -3.79 9.07
CA ASP A 137 37.21 -4.12 8.57
C ASP A 137 37.14 -5.13 7.42
N ASP A 138 36.30 -6.15 7.53
CA ASP A 138 36.07 -7.12 6.44
C ASP A 138 35.47 -6.47 5.19
N LEU A 139 34.50 -5.55 5.36
CA LEU A 139 33.98 -4.78 4.22
C LEU A 139 35.07 -3.96 3.53
N ARG A 140 35.96 -3.32 4.31
CA ARG A 140 37.09 -2.57 3.74
C ARG A 140 38.02 -3.51 2.97
N GLN A 141 38.30 -4.69 3.51
CA GLN A 141 39.21 -5.66 2.91
C GLN A 141 38.67 -6.31 1.63
N HIS A 142 37.39 -6.70 1.63
CA HIS A 142 36.84 -7.58 0.59
C HIS A 142 35.90 -6.88 -0.40
N ALA A 143 35.29 -5.76 0.00
CA ALA A 143 34.19 -5.16 -0.76
C ALA A 143 34.55 -3.78 -1.37
N THR A 144 35.75 -3.26 -1.12
CA THR A 144 36.20 -1.97 -1.68
C THR A 144 37.29 -2.12 -2.74
N GLY A 145 37.52 -1.06 -3.52
CA GLY A 145 38.50 -1.04 -4.62
C GLY A 145 37.85 -1.12 -6.00
N SER A 146 38.68 -1.16 -7.03
CA SER A 146 38.25 -1.23 -8.44
C SER A 146 37.84 -2.64 -8.89
N ASP A 147 38.24 -3.66 -8.15
CA ASP A 147 37.92 -5.07 -8.40
C ASP A 147 37.67 -5.77 -7.05
N PRO A 148 36.51 -5.51 -6.42
CA PRO A 148 36.22 -6.08 -5.11
C PRO A 148 35.99 -7.59 -5.22
N LEU A 149 36.40 -8.31 -4.18
CA LEU A 149 36.15 -9.76 -4.07
C LEU A 149 34.68 -10.05 -3.85
N TRP A 150 33.97 -9.13 -3.17
CA TRP A 150 32.55 -9.27 -2.89
C TRP A 150 31.68 -8.43 -3.83
N ASN A 151 30.64 -9.06 -4.37
CA ASN A 151 29.56 -8.36 -5.05
C ASN A 151 28.49 -7.87 -4.04
N ALA A 152 27.51 -7.12 -4.54
CA ALA A 152 26.46 -6.56 -3.70
C ALA A 152 25.62 -7.61 -2.97
N LYS A 153 25.46 -8.82 -3.52
CA LYS A 153 24.69 -9.87 -2.86
C LYS A 153 25.41 -10.38 -1.62
N GLU A 154 26.70 -10.68 -1.75
CA GLU A 154 27.56 -11.09 -0.62
C GLU A 154 27.60 -10.00 0.46
N VAL A 155 27.69 -8.73 0.03
CA VAL A 155 27.66 -7.58 0.95
C VAL A 155 26.30 -7.47 1.63
N PHE A 156 25.19 -7.63 0.90
CA PHE A 156 23.85 -7.56 1.46
C PHE A 156 23.60 -8.66 2.49
N GLU A 157 24.06 -9.87 2.22
CA GLU A 157 24.01 -10.99 3.17
C GLU A 157 24.84 -10.67 4.42
N PHE A 158 26.09 -10.22 4.24
CA PHE A 158 27.02 -9.96 5.34
C PHE A 158 26.57 -8.86 6.31
N ILE A 159 26.02 -7.76 5.78
CA ILE A 159 25.56 -6.62 6.59
C ILE A 159 24.14 -6.81 7.14
N GLY A 160 23.43 -7.87 6.73
CA GLY A 160 22.04 -8.12 7.13
C GLY A 160 21.01 -7.31 6.34
N ALA A 161 21.36 -6.78 5.17
CA ALA A 161 20.41 -6.07 4.30
C ALA A 161 19.29 -6.99 3.80
N ILE A 162 19.52 -8.31 3.70
CA ILE A 162 18.49 -9.28 3.30
C ILE A 162 17.37 -9.43 4.34
N THR A 163 17.69 -9.29 5.63
CA THR A 163 16.76 -9.58 6.74
C THR A 163 16.30 -8.34 7.52
N CYS A 164 16.89 -7.17 7.26
CA CYS A 164 16.50 -5.93 7.93
C CYS A 164 15.04 -5.49 7.63
N PRO A 165 14.44 -4.59 8.41
CA PRO A 165 13.13 -4.03 8.09
C PRO A 165 13.13 -3.30 6.74
N SER A 166 11.99 -3.32 6.02
CA SER A 166 11.88 -2.72 4.68
C SER A 166 12.27 -1.25 4.63
N ARG A 167 12.03 -0.48 5.71
CA ARG A 167 12.48 0.92 5.81
C ARG A 167 14.00 1.06 5.87
N ARG A 168 14.72 0.15 6.55
CA ARG A 168 16.19 0.18 6.55
C ARG A 168 16.73 -0.17 5.17
N PHE A 169 16.14 -1.17 4.53
CA PHE A 169 16.50 -1.49 3.15
C PHE A 169 16.23 -0.32 2.20
N ALA A 170 15.09 0.36 2.34
CA ALA A 170 14.77 1.59 1.61
C ALA A 170 15.84 2.68 1.80
N GLN A 171 16.28 2.93 3.03
CA GLN A 171 17.36 3.88 3.33
C GLN A 171 18.69 3.51 2.67
N LEU A 172 19.02 2.20 2.61
CA LEU A 172 20.19 1.73 1.86
C LEU A 172 20.07 2.08 0.37
N ILE A 173 18.90 1.89 -0.24
CA ILE A 173 18.67 2.23 -1.65
C ILE A 173 18.71 3.73 -1.91
N GLU A 174 18.16 4.54 -1.02
CA GLU A 174 18.27 6.01 -1.09
C GLU A 174 19.73 6.45 -1.07
N THR A 175 20.54 5.79 -0.24
CA THR A 175 21.96 6.08 -0.08
C THR A 175 22.79 5.64 -1.28
N VAL A 176 22.45 4.49 -1.87
CA VAL A 176 22.99 4.01 -3.17
C VAL A 176 22.76 5.01 -4.29
N LEU A 177 21.63 5.71 -4.25
CA LEU A 177 21.22 6.73 -5.23
C LEU A 177 21.67 8.14 -4.85
N ASP A 178 22.47 8.32 -3.79
CA ASP A 178 22.93 9.64 -3.38
C ASP A 178 23.77 10.30 -4.49
N PRO A 179 23.47 11.56 -4.86
CA PRO A 179 24.13 12.21 -5.97
C PRO A 179 25.64 12.45 -5.76
N ARG A 180 26.17 12.30 -4.55
CA ARG A 180 27.61 12.40 -4.28
C ARG A 180 28.42 11.24 -4.84
N PHE A 181 27.79 10.11 -5.14
CA PHE A 181 28.49 8.86 -5.49
C PHE A 181 28.29 8.38 -6.93
N ARG A 182 27.42 9.03 -7.69
CA ARG A 182 27.10 8.66 -9.08
C ARG A 182 27.07 9.88 -9.98
N ASP A 183 27.20 9.73 -11.28
CA ASP A 183 26.84 10.77 -12.24
C ASP A 183 25.32 10.83 -12.45
N ALA A 184 24.83 11.90 -13.08
CA ALA A 184 23.38 12.14 -13.21
C ALA A 184 22.68 11.11 -14.11
N ASP A 185 23.36 10.67 -15.19
CA ASP A 185 22.79 9.73 -16.15
C ASP A 185 22.72 8.32 -15.56
N ASP A 186 23.80 7.85 -14.90
CA ASP A 186 23.81 6.58 -14.16
C ASP A 186 22.79 6.58 -13.01
N GLN A 187 22.71 7.69 -12.25
CA GLN A 187 21.75 7.83 -11.15
C GLN A 187 20.30 7.71 -11.65
N ALA A 188 19.96 8.37 -12.75
CA ALA A 188 18.62 8.33 -13.34
C ALA A 188 18.29 6.94 -13.91
N ALA A 189 19.24 6.32 -14.63
CA ALA A 189 19.08 4.97 -15.16
C ALA A 189 18.88 3.93 -14.04
N LEU A 190 19.70 4.01 -12.99
CA LEU A 190 19.59 3.13 -11.83
C LEU A 190 18.26 3.34 -11.08
N ALA A 191 17.82 4.58 -10.86
CA ALA A 191 16.54 4.85 -10.22
C ALA A 191 15.35 4.24 -10.97
N ALA A 192 15.37 4.28 -12.31
CA ALA A 192 14.35 3.66 -13.15
C ALA A 192 14.38 2.13 -13.03
N ASP A 193 15.56 1.52 -13.01
CA ASP A 193 15.74 0.07 -12.89
C ASP A 193 15.30 -0.43 -11.51
N LEU A 194 15.72 0.25 -10.45
CA LEU A 194 15.34 -0.07 -9.07
C LEU A 194 13.84 0.11 -8.85
N THR A 195 13.20 1.12 -9.46
CA THR A 195 11.75 1.26 -9.46
C THR A 195 11.06 0.04 -10.07
N ARG A 196 11.55 -0.48 -11.21
CA ARG A 196 10.96 -1.68 -11.84
C ARG A 196 11.07 -2.91 -10.94
N ILE A 197 12.14 -3.04 -10.18
CA ILE A 197 12.36 -4.16 -9.25
C ILE A 197 11.48 -4.01 -8.00
N LEU A 198 11.53 -2.85 -7.34
CA LEU A 198 10.84 -2.56 -6.07
C LEU A 198 9.31 -2.52 -6.19
N GLN A 199 8.78 -2.16 -7.36
CA GLN A 199 7.33 -2.10 -7.58
C GLN A 199 6.64 -3.45 -7.47
N LEU A 200 7.36 -4.56 -7.68
CA LEU A 200 6.81 -5.90 -7.47
C LEU A 200 6.36 -6.11 -6.02
N ASP A 201 7.00 -5.40 -5.08
CA ASP A 201 6.65 -5.37 -3.66
C ASP A 201 5.96 -4.06 -3.25
N GLY A 202 5.43 -3.29 -4.21
CA GLY A 202 4.63 -2.10 -3.94
C GLY A 202 5.41 -0.86 -3.52
N TYR A 203 6.70 -0.76 -3.87
CA TYR A 203 7.54 0.42 -3.64
C TYR A 203 7.97 1.10 -4.94
N GLU A 204 8.23 2.41 -4.89
CA GLU A 204 8.85 3.16 -5.98
C GLU A 204 10.04 3.97 -5.49
N VAL A 205 10.98 4.24 -6.40
CA VAL A 205 12.03 5.25 -6.21
C VAL A 205 11.51 6.56 -6.77
N ALA A 206 11.05 7.46 -5.91
CA ALA A 206 10.49 8.75 -6.30
C ALA A 206 11.54 9.86 -6.15
N GLN A 207 11.65 10.73 -7.16
CA GLN A 207 12.45 11.95 -7.01
C GLN A 207 11.76 12.88 -5.99
N THR A 208 12.47 13.22 -4.92
CA THR A 208 11.96 14.03 -3.80
C THR A 208 12.39 15.48 -3.86
N GLY A 209 13.39 15.79 -4.67
CA GLY A 209 13.91 17.14 -4.81
C GLY A 209 15.22 17.16 -5.55
N GLU A 210 15.98 18.22 -5.32
CA GLU A 210 17.22 18.50 -6.00
C GLU A 210 18.19 19.21 -5.05
N VAL A 211 19.47 18.86 -5.13
CA VAL A 211 20.56 19.56 -4.43
C VAL A 211 21.60 19.96 -5.46
N SER A 212 21.82 21.26 -5.64
CA SER A 212 22.83 21.80 -6.56
C SER A 212 22.73 21.27 -8.01
N GLY A 213 21.53 21.16 -8.59
CA GLY A 213 21.37 20.61 -9.94
C GLY A 213 21.17 19.09 -10.00
N ARG A 214 21.33 18.39 -8.87
CA ARG A 214 21.34 16.92 -8.80
C ARG A 214 20.08 16.38 -8.15
N ALA A 215 19.41 15.43 -8.80
CA ALA A 215 18.23 14.79 -8.26
C ALA A 215 18.52 14.07 -6.92
N THR A 216 17.55 14.12 -6.02
CA THR A 216 17.51 13.29 -4.79
C THR A 216 16.29 12.38 -4.86
N PHE A 217 16.42 11.17 -4.33
CA PHE A 217 15.39 10.14 -4.42
C PHE A 217 15.04 9.60 -3.04
N SER A 218 13.76 9.24 -2.86
CA SER A 218 13.28 8.46 -1.72
C SER A 218 12.66 7.15 -2.20
N VAL A 219 12.83 6.08 -1.44
CA VAL A 219 12.06 4.86 -1.60
C VAL A 219 10.81 4.96 -0.74
N ARG A 220 9.65 4.94 -1.40
CA ARG A 220 8.37 5.04 -0.70
C ARG A 220 7.40 3.97 -1.20
N PRO A 221 6.45 3.54 -0.36
CA PRO A 221 5.33 2.76 -0.87
C PRO A 221 4.67 3.52 -2.02
N VAL A 222 4.27 2.82 -3.07
CA VAL A 222 3.50 3.41 -4.16
C VAL A 222 2.18 3.89 -3.56
N ARG A 223 2.11 5.18 -3.18
CA ARG A 223 0.91 5.82 -2.66
C ARG A 223 0.00 6.19 -3.84
N ARG A 224 -0.60 5.18 -4.45
CA ARG A 224 -1.74 5.31 -5.37
C ARG A 224 -2.85 4.39 -4.91
N GLY A 225 -3.27 4.53 -3.66
CA GLY A 225 -4.22 3.59 -3.11
C GLY A 225 -4.86 4.04 -1.83
N VAL A 226 -5.98 3.41 -1.53
CA VAL A 226 -6.78 3.69 -0.34
C VAL A 226 -6.18 2.96 0.85
N ASP A 227 -6.02 3.66 1.97
CA ASP A 227 -5.48 3.07 3.21
C ASP A 227 -6.36 1.93 3.76
N GLY A 228 -5.71 0.97 4.44
CA GLY A 228 -6.33 -0.24 4.97
C GLY A 228 -6.50 -1.38 3.96
N ARG A 229 -6.75 -2.60 4.46
CA ARG A 229 -7.16 -3.74 3.62
C ARG A 229 -8.68 -3.69 3.39
N PRO A 230 -9.20 -3.96 2.18
CA PRO A 230 -10.63 -4.07 1.98
C PRO A 230 -11.18 -5.19 2.88
N LYS A 231 -12.15 -4.88 3.74
CA LYS A 231 -12.92 -5.86 4.51
C LYS A 231 -14.29 -6.01 3.82
N ASN A 232 -14.75 -7.25 3.66
CA ASN A 232 -16.10 -7.66 3.21
C ASN A 232 -16.70 -6.86 2.03
N LEU A 233 -16.68 -7.43 0.82
CA LEU A 233 -17.36 -6.82 -0.32
C LEU A 233 -18.82 -7.26 -0.37
N ILE A 234 -19.73 -6.31 -0.37
CA ILE A 234 -21.17 -6.55 -0.59
C ILE A 234 -21.53 -5.98 -1.94
N PHE A 235 -21.98 -6.82 -2.87
CA PHE A 235 -22.08 -6.42 -4.28
C PHE A 235 -23.15 -7.20 -5.05
N ALA A 236 -23.39 -6.81 -6.29
CA ALA A 236 -24.24 -7.52 -7.24
C ALA A 236 -25.65 -7.88 -6.71
N SER A 237 -26.34 -6.93 -6.05
CA SER A 237 -27.74 -7.18 -5.66
C SER A 237 -28.60 -7.36 -6.91
N ASN A 238 -29.34 -8.47 -7.02
CA ASN A 238 -30.29 -8.75 -8.12
C ASN A 238 -31.76 -8.60 -7.68
N GLY A 239 -31.99 -7.95 -6.54
CA GLY A 239 -33.29 -7.71 -5.95
C GLY A 239 -33.33 -6.36 -5.23
N PRO A 240 -34.13 -6.22 -4.17
CA PRO A 240 -34.13 -5.00 -3.37
C PRO A 240 -32.74 -4.62 -2.88
N LYS A 241 -32.52 -3.33 -2.65
CA LYS A 241 -31.25 -2.83 -2.16
C LYS A 241 -30.96 -3.39 -0.76
N PRO A 242 -29.78 -3.99 -0.50
CA PRO A 242 -29.44 -4.51 0.82
C PRO A 242 -29.40 -3.37 1.84
N ARG A 243 -29.98 -3.62 3.02
CA ARG A 243 -29.88 -2.70 4.15
C ARG A 243 -28.71 -3.13 5.02
N LEU A 244 -27.69 -2.29 5.12
CA LEU A 244 -26.48 -2.59 5.88
C LEU A 244 -26.54 -2.02 7.29
N GLY A 245 -25.95 -2.73 8.24
CA GLY A 245 -25.73 -2.31 9.62
C GLY A 245 -24.35 -2.72 10.11
N PHE A 246 -23.98 -2.27 11.31
CA PHE A 246 -22.76 -2.71 11.98
C PHE A 246 -23.11 -3.68 13.10
N SER A 247 -22.48 -4.85 13.12
CA SER A 247 -22.48 -5.72 14.30
C SER A 247 -21.48 -5.20 15.33
N ASP A 248 -20.31 -4.74 14.86
CA ASP A 248 -19.30 -4.05 15.65
C ASP A 248 -18.80 -2.81 14.91
N ALA A 249 -19.08 -1.63 15.48
CA ALA A 249 -18.66 -0.36 14.91
C ALA A 249 -17.17 -0.08 15.10
N ILE A 250 -16.55 -0.62 16.16
CA ILE A 250 -15.14 -0.42 16.48
C ILE A 250 -14.27 -1.21 15.50
N ASP A 251 -14.65 -2.46 15.23
CA ASP A 251 -13.92 -3.33 14.31
C ASP A 251 -14.34 -3.21 12.84
N ASN A 252 -15.32 -2.34 12.56
CA ASN A 252 -15.94 -2.16 11.24
C ASN A 252 -16.51 -3.46 10.67
N GLU A 253 -17.16 -4.25 11.51
CA GLU A 253 -17.87 -5.46 11.07
C GLU A 253 -19.28 -5.12 10.59
N VAL A 254 -19.52 -5.40 9.32
CA VAL A 254 -20.80 -5.10 8.65
C VAL A 254 -21.62 -6.34 8.45
N VAL A 255 -22.91 -6.19 8.74
CA VAL A 255 -23.94 -7.20 8.57
C VAL A 255 -25.02 -6.68 7.63
N VAL A 256 -25.59 -7.58 6.83
CA VAL A 256 -26.76 -7.28 6.02
C VAL A 256 -28.01 -7.51 6.88
N LEU A 257 -28.71 -6.43 7.21
CA LEU A 257 -29.91 -6.44 8.05
C LEU A 257 -31.14 -6.91 7.28
N GLU A 258 -31.24 -6.54 6.01
CA GLU A 258 -32.36 -6.88 5.12
C GLU A 258 -31.84 -7.16 3.71
N HIS A 259 -32.49 -8.11 3.02
CA HIS A 259 -32.17 -8.52 1.64
C HIS A 259 -30.76 -9.09 1.45
N ALA A 260 -30.29 -9.87 2.42
CA ALA A 260 -29.02 -10.59 2.31
C ALA A 260 -29.02 -11.60 1.15
N ASP A 261 -30.18 -12.21 0.89
CA ASP A 261 -30.42 -13.20 -0.17
C ASP A 261 -30.31 -12.63 -1.58
N SER A 262 -30.49 -11.31 -1.76
CA SER A 262 -30.39 -10.69 -3.09
C SER A 262 -28.96 -10.28 -3.46
N CYS A 263 -28.02 -10.22 -2.51
CA CYS A 263 -26.66 -9.72 -2.73
C CYS A 263 -25.59 -10.81 -2.55
N LEU A 264 -24.38 -10.52 -3.03
CA LEU A 264 -23.19 -11.36 -2.83
C LEU A 264 -22.31 -10.75 -1.75
N ILE A 265 -21.78 -11.60 -0.86
CA ILE A 265 -20.86 -11.20 0.22
C ILE A 265 -19.55 -11.95 0.05
N TYR A 266 -18.48 -11.23 -0.30
CA TYR A 266 -17.13 -11.78 -0.39
C TYR A 266 -16.40 -11.55 0.93
N GLU A 267 -16.22 -12.62 1.70
CA GLU A 267 -15.64 -12.59 3.05
C GLU A 267 -14.17 -13.07 3.09
N ARG A 268 -13.61 -13.48 1.95
CA ARG A 268 -12.20 -13.88 1.92
C ARG A 268 -11.28 -12.68 2.08
N THR A 269 -10.10 -12.96 2.61
CA THR A 269 -9.03 -11.95 2.67
C THR A 269 -8.63 -11.55 1.25
N ILE A 270 -8.70 -10.26 0.96
CA ILE A 270 -8.22 -9.68 -0.30
C ILE A 270 -6.74 -9.35 -0.16
N GLY A 271 -5.92 -9.97 -1.01
CA GLY A 271 -4.47 -9.79 -1.04
C GLY A 271 -4.03 -8.54 -1.81
N ASN A 272 -3.09 -8.71 -2.74
CA ASN A 272 -2.58 -7.64 -3.59
C ASN A 272 -3.51 -7.38 -4.81
N GLY A 273 -4.78 -7.06 -4.53
CA GLY A 273 -5.85 -6.94 -5.52
C GLY A 273 -6.81 -8.14 -5.52
N LEU A 274 -7.81 -8.10 -6.41
CA LEU A 274 -8.78 -9.17 -6.60
C LEU A 274 -8.89 -9.51 -8.10
N SER A 275 -8.47 -10.72 -8.47
CA SER A 275 -8.59 -11.21 -9.84
C SER A 275 -9.94 -11.86 -10.12
N TRP A 276 -10.29 -12.00 -11.39
CA TRP A 276 -11.44 -12.79 -11.83
C TRP A 276 -11.31 -14.26 -11.43
N LEU A 277 -10.08 -14.80 -11.41
CA LEU A 277 -9.82 -16.15 -10.93
C LEU A 277 -10.14 -16.29 -9.45
N ASP A 278 -9.77 -15.32 -8.62
CA ASP A 278 -10.05 -15.34 -7.18
C ASP A 278 -11.55 -15.32 -6.90
N LEU A 279 -12.30 -14.49 -7.63
CA LEU A 279 -13.76 -14.48 -7.56
C LEU A 279 -14.38 -15.80 -8.04
N ALA A 280 -13.89 -16.38 -9.14
CA ALA A 280 -14.41 -17.65 -9.64
C ALA A 280 -14.14 -18.80 -8.65
N ARG A 281 -12.96 -18.87 -8.04
CA ARG A 281 -12.62 -19.85 -6.99
C ARG A 281 -13.46 -19.66 -5.73
N TRP A 282 -13.73 -18.42 -5.36
CA TRP A 282 -14.68 -18.12 -4.30
C TRP A 282 -16.07 -18.66 -4.62
N TRP A 283 -16.57 -18.38 -5.81
CA TRP A 283 -17.86 -18.86 -6.27
C TRP A 283 -17.96 -20.38 -6.35
N MET A 284 -16.88 -21.07 -6.74
CA MET A 284 -16.77 -22.53 -6.75
C MET A 284 -17.04 -23.12 -5.37
N GLU A 285 -16.31 -22.65 -4.36
CA GLU A 285 -16.44 -23.17 -3.00
C GLU A 285 -17.82 -22.86 -2.39
N GLN A 286 -18.36 -21.66 -2.64
CA GLN A 286 -19.68 -21.27 -2.16
C GLN A 286 -20.82 -22.13 -2.73
N ASN A 287 -20.68 -22.62 -3.97
CA ASN A 287 -21.74 -23.34 -4.68
C ASN A 287 -21.42 -24.82 -4.92
N GLY A 288 -20.29 -25.32 -4.42
CA GLY A 288 -19.84 -26.70 -4.64
C GLY A 288 -19.53 -27.04 -6.10
N ILE A 289 -19.10 -26.06 -6.90
CA ILE A 289 -18.77 -26.26 -8.32
C ILE A 289 -17.32 -26.76 -8.44
N VAL A 290 -17.11 -27.87 -9.16
CA VAL A 290 -15.79 -28.49 -9.34
C VAL A 290 -15.07 -27.92 -10.57
N ASP A 291 -15.79 -27.59 -11.63
CA ASP A 291 -15.21 -27.07 -12.86
C ASP A 291 -15.07 -25.53 -12.84
N LEU A 292 -13.87 -25.04 -13.11
CA LEU A 292 -13.57 -23.61 -13.13
C LEU A 292 -14.28 -22.89 -14.28
N ALA A 293 -14.45 -23.54 -15.44
CA ALA A 293 -15.12 -22.92 -16.58
C ALA A 293 -16.62 -22.74 -16.29
N GLU A 294 -17.28 -23.76 -15.73
CA GLU A 294 -18.65 -23.68 -15.22
C GLU A 294 -18.81 -22.57 -14.18
N ALA A 295 -17.86 -22.45 -13.23
CA ALA A 295 -17.90 -21.40 -12.21
C ALA A 295 -17.78 -19.98 -12.81
N ARG A 296 -16.88 -19.78 -13.79
CA ARG A 296 -16.75 -18.50 -14.51
C ARG A 296 -18.04 -18.12 -15.23
N ILE A 297 -18.67 -19.08 -15.92
CA ILE A 297 -19.91 -18.85 -16.67
C ILE A 297 -21.08 -18.52 -15.73
N SER A 298 -21.27 -19.34 -14.68
CA SER A 298 -22.37 -19.15 -13.73
C SER A 298 -22.21 -17.87 -12.91
N LEU A 299 -21.00 -17.56 -12.44
CA LEU A 299 -20.71 -16.28 -11.77
C LEU A 299 -20.95 -15.09 -12.70
N GLY A 300 -20.44 -15.15 -13.94
CA GLY A 300 -20.64 -14.09 -14.92
C GLY A 300 -22.12 -13.82 -15.21
N ARG A 301 -22.95 -14.87 -15.28
CA ARG A 301 -24.41 -14.75 -15.39
C ARG A 301 -25.01 -14.09 -14.16
N ARG A 302 -24.64 -14.53 -12.95
CA ARG A 302 -25.15 -13.98 -11.69
C ARG A 302 -24.79 -12.51 -11.49
N LEU A 303 -23.62 -12.08 -11.96
CA LEU A 303 -23.20 -10.68 -11.95
C LEU A 303 -23.97 -9.85 -12.98
N LEU A 304 -24.18 -10.38 -14.19
CA LEU A 304 -25.00 -9.72 -15.21
C LEU A 304 -26.45 -9.51 -14.79
N GLU A 305 -27.02 -10.42 -13.99
CA GLU A 305 -28.38 -10.29 -13.44
C GLU A 305 -28.54 -9.14 -12.43
N SER A 306 -27.43 -8.64 -11.87
CA SER A 306 -27.46 -7.48 -10.96
C SER A 306 -27.45 -6.12 -11.65
N LEU A 307 -27.22 -6.11 -12.97
CA LEU A 307 -27.11 -4.89 -13.77
C LEU A 307 -28.43 -4.61 -14.48
N ASP A 308 -28.82 -3.34 -14.49
CA ASP A 308 -29.97 -2.89 -15.28
C ASP A 308 -29.67 -3.05 -16.79
N ASP A 309 -30.72 -3.28 -17.58
CA ASP A 309 -30.57 -3.32 -19.03
C ASP A 309 -30.12 -1.95 -19.55
N GLY A 310 -28.99 -1.91 -20.27
CA GLY A 310 -28.46 -0.67 -20.84
C GLY A 310 -26.92 -0.58 -20.83
N PRO A 311 -26.37 0.64 -20.69
CA PRO A 311 -24.94 0.92 -20.74
C PRO A 311 -24.08 0.08 -19.80
N GLU A 312 -24.50 -0.14 -18.56
CA GLU A 312 -23.75 -0.95 -17.57
C GLU A 312 -23.57 -2.40 -18.03
N ARG A 313 -24.66 -3.03 -18.47
CA ARG A 313 -24.64 -4.40 -18.97
C ARG A 313 -23.80 -4.52 -20.24
N ALA A 314 -23.83 -3.51 -21.11
CA ALA A 314 -23.00 -3.46 -22.32
C ALA A 314 -21.51 -3.27 -21.98
N PHE A 315 -21.18 -2.40 -21.04
CA PHE A 315 -19.82 -2.14 -20.55
C PHE A 315 -19.22 -3.40 -19.94
N PHE A 316 -19.97 -4.09 -19.07
CA PHE A 316 -19.53 -5.33 -18.44
C PHE A 316 -19.24 -6.43 -19.48
N LYS A 317 -20.14 -6.64 -20.45
CA LYS A 317 -19.92 -7.60 -21.54
C LYS A 317 -18.69 -7.25 -22.38
N ALA A 318 -18.56 -5.98 -22.77
CA ALA A 318 -17.42 -5.49 -23.54
C ALA A 318 -16.09 -5.76 -22.83
N TYR A 319 -16.03 -5.55 -21.50
CA TYR A 319 -14.83 -5.80 -20.72
C TYR A 319 -14.37 -7.27 -20.81
N PHE A 320 -15.27 -8.22 -20.52
CA PHE A 320 -14.93 -9.63 -20.57
C PHE A 320 -14.62 -10.11 -22.00
N ASN A 321 -15.37 -9.64 -23.01
CA ASN A 321 -15.12 -9.99 -24.41
C ASN A 321 -13.74 -9.56 -24.89
N ASN A 322 -13.26 -8.38 -24.48
CA ASN A 322 -11.98 -7.84 -24.95
C ASN A 322 -10.77 -8.39 -24.18
N PHE A 323 -10.94 -8.78 -22.91
CA PHE A 323 -9.80 -9.01 -22.03
C PHE A 323 -9.73 -10.39 -21.37
N ALA A 324 -10.82 -11.16 -21.32
CA ALA A 324 -10.82 -12.42 -20.59
C ALA A 324 -9.86 -13.46 -21.18
N GLU A 325 -9.85 -13.62 -22.52
CA GLU A 325 -8.92 -14.52 -23.19
C GLU A 325 -7.46 -14.01 -23.10
N ARG A 326 -7.26 -12.70 -23.31
CA ARG A 326 -5.92 -12.08 -23.35
C ARG A 326 -5.20 -12.12 -22.00
N LEU A 327 -5.91 -11.85 -20.90
CA LEU A 327 -5.31 -11.76 -19.56
C LEU A 327 -5.46 -13.05 -18.75
N GLY A 328 -6.40 -13.93 -19.11
CA GLY A 328 -6.64 -15.21 -18.46
C GLY A 328 -6.78 -15.05 -16.95
N ASP A 329 -5.95 -15.78 -16.20
CA ASP A 329 -5.96 -15.81 -14.74
C ASP A 329 -5.53 -14.49 -14.09
N ARG A 330 -4.88 -13.59 -14.85
CA ARG A 330 -4.44 -12.27 -14.39
C ARG A 330 -5.49 -11.19 -14.63
N LEU A 331 -6.64 -11.51 -15.24
CA LEU A 331 -7.72 -10.56 -15.47
C LEU A 331 -8.19 -9.99 -14.12
N PRO A 332 -8.13 -8.67 -13.91
CA PRO A 332 -8.72 -8.07 -12.71
C PRO A 332 -10.23 -8.30 -12.64
N ALA A 333 -10.77 -8.48 -11.43
CA ALA A 333 -12.21 -8.55 -11.26
C ALA A 333 -12.86 -7.18 -11.52
N LEU A 334 -13.81 -7.14 -12.45
CA LEU A 334 -14.74 -6.01 -12.60
C LEU A 334 -16.00 -6.29 -11.78
N ILE A 335 -16.12 -5.66 -10.61
CA ILE A 335 -17.12 -6.00 -9.59
C ILE A 335 -18.31 -5.04 -9.73
N PRO A 336 -19.51 -5.50 -10.12
CA PRO A 336 -20.65 -4.62 -10.30
C PRO A 336 -21.38 -4.30 -8.98
N GLN A 337 -22.00 -3.12 -8.93
CA GLN A 337 -23.01 -2.73 -7.94
C GLN A 337 -22.53 -2.90 -6.50
N VAL A 338 -21.42 -2.24 -6.14
CA VAL A 338 -20.74 -2.42 -4.84
C VAL A 338 -21.29 -1.46 -3.79
N TYR A 339 -21.75 -2.02 -2.67
CA TYR A 339 -22.37 -1.27 -1.59
C TYR A 339 -21.33 -0.81 -0.56
N LEU A 340 -21.32 0.50 -0.27
CA LEU A 340 -20.41 1.10 0.69
C LEU A 340 -21.05 1.21 2.08
N HIS A 341 -20.23 1.02 3.11
CA HIS A 341 -20.57 1.27 4.50
C HIS A 341 -19.49 2.15 5.14
N TYR A 342 -19.90 3.03 6.06
CA TYR A 342 -18.99 3.91 6.79
C TYR A 342 -19.20 3.71 8.29
N ASP A 343 -18.11 3.64 9.04
CA ASP A 343 -18.10 3.63 10.51
C ASP A 343 -19.08 4.69 11.07
N PRO A 344 -19.98 4.34 12.00
CA PRO A 344 -20.86 5.27 12.69
C PRO A 344 -20.17 6.49 13.32
N GLU A 345 -18.95 6.35 13.86
CA GLU A 345 -18.13 7.45 14.39
C GLU A 345 -17.69 8.42 13.27
N ILE A 346 -17.25 7.90 12.13
CA ILE A 346 -16.86 8.69 10.95
C ILE A 346 -18.10 9.35 10.35
N ALA A 347 -19.22 8.63 10.25
CA ALA A 347 -20.51 9.15 9.79
C ALA A 347 -21.04 10.27 10.70
N ARG A 348 -20.80 10.20 12.02
CA ARG A 348 -21.14 11.26 12.99
C ARG A 348 -20.23 12.49 12.89
N ARG A 349 -18.94 12.31 12.57
CA ARG A 349 -17.95 13.41 12.44
C ARG A 349 -18.00 14.12 11.09
N LEU A 350 -18.59 13.49 10.06
CA LEU A 350 -18.90 14.15 8.80
C LEU A 350 -20.00 15.20 9.05
N ALA A 351 -19.60 16.48 9.04
CA ALA A 351 -20.47 17.62 9.34
C ALA A 351 -21.73 17.71 8.46
N ASP A 352 -21.73 17.01 7.32
CA ASP A 352 -22.86 16.96 6.40
C ASP A 352 -23.25 15.48 6.18
N LYS A 353 -24.40 15.07 6.75
CA LYS A 353 -24.97 13.72 6.60
C LYS A 353 -25.25 13.36 5.13
N ARG A 354 -25.22 14.35 4.23
CA ARG A 354 -25.30 14.19 2.77
C ARG A 354 -24.05 13.57 2.16
N VAL A 355 -22.91 13.49 2.84
CA VAL A 355 -21.69 12.82 2.35
C VAL A 355 -21.87 11.29 2.21
N LEU A 356 -22.95 10.72 2.77
CA LEU A 356 -23.42 9.35 2.51
C LEU A 356 -24.13 9.19 1.15
N PHE A 357 -24.00 10.16 0.23
CA PHE A 357 -24.77 10.24 -1.02
C PHE A 357 -24.55 9.06 -1.97
N ARG A 358 -23.42 8.34 -1.86
CA ARG A 358 -23.13 7.19 -2.71
C ARG A 358 -23.01 5.93 -1.87
N GLN A 359 -24.15 5.29 -1.64
CA GLN A 359 -24.20 3.97 -0.98
C GLN A 359 -23.84 2.82 -1.93
N ARG A 360 -23.67 3.09 -3.23
CA ARG A 360 -23.47 2.09 -4.27
C ARG A 360 -22.60 2.66 -5.40
N MET A 361 -21.52 1.97 -5.74
CA MET A 361 -20.66 2.23 -6.90
C MET A 361 -21.10 1.31 -8.06
N ASP A 362 -21.10 1.81 -9.31
CA ASP A 362 -21.54 1.00 -10.45
C ASP A 362 -20.56 -0.15 -10.71
N PHE A 363 -19.26 0.14 -10.77
CA PHE A 363 -18.22 -0.89 -10.77
C PHE A 363 -17.01 -0.52 -9.90
N LEU A 364 -16.39 -1.55 -9.32
CA LEU A 364 -15.14 -1.46 -8.57
C LEU A 364 -14.11 -2.44 -9.13
N MET A 365 -12.85 -2.01 -9.19
CA MET A 365 -11.71 -2.89 -9.38
C MET A 365 -10.71 -2.70 -8.25
N LEU A 366 -10.20 -3.81 -7.74
CA LEU A 366 -9.16 -3.85 -6.73
C LEU A 366 -7.89 -4.35 -7.38
N LEU A 367 -6.98 -3.43 -7.67
CA LEU A 367 -5.72 -3.72 -8.35
C LEU A 367 -4.56 -3.87 -7.35
N PRO A 368 -3.43 -4.44 -7.79
CA PRO A 368 -2.19 -4.44 -7.00
C PRO A 368 -1.77 -3.04 -6.54
N GLY A 369 -1.02 -2.96 -5.44
CA GLY A 369 -0.52 -1.69 -4.91
C GLY A 369 -1.58 -0.84 -4.22
N ARG A 370 -2.68 -1.46 -3.73
CA ARG A 370 -3.83 -0.80 -3.07
C ARG A 370 -4.63 0.13 -3.97
N GLN A 371 -4.41 0.05 -5.28
CA GLN A 371 -5.15 0.84 -6.24
C GLN A 371 -6.61 0.37 -6.28
N ARG A 372 -7.54 1.29 -5.96
CA ARG A 372 -8.98 1.04 -6.01
C ARG A 372 -9.58 1.94 -7.07
N ILE A 373 -10.12 1.33 -8.12
CA ILE A 373 -10.69 2.05 -9.26
C ILE A 373 -12.21 1.94 -9.19
N VAL A 374 -12.86 3.08 -9.19
CA VAL A 374 -14.31 3.24 -9.29
C VAL A 374 -14.63 3.66 -10.71
N LEU A 375 -15.49 2.89 -11.37
CA LEU A 375 -15.99 3.20 -12.70
C LEU A 375 -17.50 3.44 -12.58
N GLU A 376 -17.94 4.58 -13.08
CA GLU A 376 -19.32 5.04 -12.95
C GLU A 376 -19.89 5.32 -14.33
N ILE A 377 -21.11 4.88 -14.58
CA ILE A 377 -21.77 5.05 -15.88
C ILE A 377 -22.94 6.00 -15.69
N ASP A 378 -22.70 7.26 -16.02
CA ASP A 378 -23.58 8.35 -15.67
C ASP A 378 -24.71 8.55 -16.68
N GLY A 379 -25.93 8.22 -16.27
CA GLY A 379 -27.15 8.61 -16.97
C GLY A 379 -27.58 10.04 -16.68
N LYS A 380 -28.53 10.56 -17.47
CA LYS A 380 -29.16 11.88 -17.24
C LYS A 380 -29.66 12.07 -15.80
N HIS A 381 -30.09 10.99 -15.16
CA HIS A 381 -30.62 10.98 -13.80
C HIS A 381 -29.60 11.40 -12.72
N HIS A 382 -28.30 11.41 -13.02
CA HIS A 382 -27.27 11.81 -12.04
C HIS A 382 -27.07 13.34 -11.93
N TYR A 383 -27.51 14.10 -12.94
CA TYR A 383 -27.29 15.55 -13.00
C TYR A 383 -28.51 16.33 -13.50
N ALA A 384 -29.67 15.68 -13.61
CA ALA A 384 -30.91 16.30 -14.07
C ALA A 384 -32.09 15.92 -13.18
N ASN A 385 -33.00 16.89 -12.98
CA ASN A 385 -34.31 16.66 -12.39
C ASN A 385 -35.34 16.55 -13.53
N GLY A 386 -35.74 15.33 -13.86
CA GLY A 386 -36.51 15.03 -15.06
C GLY A 386 -35.68 15.27 -16.33
N GLU A 387 -36.14 16.19 -17.19
CA GLU A 387 -35.47 16.55 -18.45
C GLU A 387 -34.58 17.80 -18.32
N ARG A 388 -34.54 18.46 -17.15
CA ARG A 388 -33.73 19.66 -16.92
C ARG A 388 -32.48 19.34 -16.13
N ALA A 389 -31.32 19.74 -16.64
CA ALA A 389 -30.08 19.71 -15.89
C ALA A 389 -30.21 20.51 -14.58
N ASP A 390 -29.66 19.97 -13.50
CA ASP A 390 -29.68 20.52 -12.16
C ASP A 390 -28.23 20.75 -11.68
N PRO A 391 -27.78 22.02 -11.61
CA PRO A 391 -26.44 22.35 -11.15
C PRO A 391 -26.14 21.89 -9.72
N GLY A 392 -27.16 21.75 -8.86
CA GLY A 392 -27.02 21.26 -7.50
C GLY A 392 -26.66 19.78 -7.47
N LEU A 393 -27.41 18.95 -8.22
CA LEU A 393 -27.10 17.52 -8.36
C LEU A 393 -25.71 17.31 -8.98
N TYR A 394 -25.35 18.12 -9.99
CA TYR A 394 -24.00 18.11 -10.54
C TYR A 394 -22.94 18.45 -9.49
N ALA A 395 -23.14 19.50 -8.69
CA ALA A 395 -22.21 19.91 -7.65
C ALA A 395 -22.01 18.83 -6.57
N GLU A 396 -23.09 18.15 -6.17
CA GLU A 396 -23.07 17.03 -5.22
C GLU A 396 -22.28 15.84 -5.80
N MET A 397 -22.54 15.49 -7.07
CA MET A 397 -21.83 14.42 -7.78
C MET A 397 -20.32 14.67 -7.81
N VAL A 398 -19.88 15.86 -8.23
CA VAL A 398 -18.44 16.18 -8.30
C VAL A 398 -17.80 16.32 -6.90
N ALA A 399 -18.57 16.67 -5.87
CA ALA A 399 -18.09 16.69 -4.49
C ALA A 399 -17.83 15.27 -3.98
N ALA A 400 -18.72 14.32 -4.28
CA ALA A 400 -18.52 12.90 -3.94
C ALA A 400 -17.24 12.35 -4.59
N ASP A 401 -16.97 12.69 -5.86
CA ASP A 401 -15.74 12.27 -6.55
C ASP A 401 -14.48 12.80 -5.88
N ARG A 402 -14.47 14.09 -5.54
CA ARG A 402 -13.32 14.69 -4.84
C ARG A 402 -13.09 13.97 -3.52
N ASN A 403 -14.14 13.65 -2.77
CA ASN A 403 -14.03 12.92 -1.51
C ASN A 403 -13.46 11.51 -1.70
N LEU A 404 -13.84 10.79 -2.75
CA LEU A 404 -13.26 9.48 -3.08
C LEU A 404 -11.78 9.60 -3.48
N ARG A 405 -11.44 10.56 -4.35
CA ARG A 405 -10.07 10.80 -4.81
C ARG A 405 -9.14 11.21 -3.68
N LEU A 406 -9.59 12.06 -2.76
CA LEU A 406 -8.84 12.45 -1.57
C LEU A 406 -8.58 11.26 -0.62
N ARG A 407 -9.36 10.17 -0.74
CA ARG A 407 -9.15 8.91 -0.01
C ARG A 407 -8.30 7.91 -0.78
N GLY A 408 -7.77 8.26 -1.95
CA GLY A 408 -6.89 7.42 -2.76
C GLY A 408 -7.60 6.54 -3.80
N TYR A 409 -8.91 6.71 -4.02
CA TYR A 409 -9.60 6.05 -5.14
C TYR A 409 -9.28 6.77 -6.46
N GLU A 410 -9.11 6.02 -7.53
CA GLU A 410 -9.24 6.56 -8.88
C GLU A 410 -10.69 6.45 -9.32
N VAL A 411 -11.27 7.55 -9.82
CA VAL A 411 -12.67 7.61 -10.23
C VAL A 411 -12.73 8.02 -11.69
N PHE A 412 -13.29 7.14 -12.54
CA PHE A 412 -13.56 7.40 -13.94
C PHE A 412 -15.07 7.35 -14.20
N ARG A 413 -15.60 8.38 -14.86
CA ARG A 413 -17.01 8.52 -15.20
C ARG A 413 -17.17 8.46 -16.70
N PHE A 414 -18.11 7.65 -17.16
CA PHE A 414 -18.53 7.56 -18.55
C PHE A 414 -19.93 8.14 -18.69
N GLY A 415 -20.08 9.22 -19.45
CA GLY A 415 -21.38 9.81 -19.72
C GLY A 415 -22.23 8.90 -20.62
N GLY A 416 -23.54 8.85 -20.39
CA GLY A 416 -24.46 8.01 -21.16
C GLY A 416 -24.44 8.28 -22.69
N SER A 417 -24.05 9.48 -23.12
CA SER A 417 -23.86 9.80 -24.55
C SER A 417 -22.68 9.05 -25.18
N GLU A 418 -21.68 8.64 -24.41
CA GLU A 418 -20.54 7.85 -24.90
C GLU A 418 -20.97 6.44 -25.33
N PHE A 419 -22.12 5.97 -24.85
CA PHE A 419 -22.73 4.70 -25.20
C PHE A 419 -23.73 4.81 -26.36
N SER A 420 -23.90 6.00 -26.94
CA SER A 420 -24.88 6.29 -28.00
C SER A 420 -24.17 6.79 -29.26
N HIS A 421 -24.19 6.01 -30.36
CA HIS A 421 -23.57 6.43 -31.61
C HIS A 421 -24.59 6.59 -32.75
N PRO A 422 -24.62 7.72 -33.49
CA PRO A 422 -25.67 7.99 -34.50
C PRO A 422 -25.65 7.10 -35.76
N LYS A 423 -24.59 6.31 -36.01
CA LYS A 423 -24.36 5.62 -37.30
C LYS A 423 -23.73 4.21 -37.19
N GLY A 424 -23.73 3.59 -36.02
CA GLY A 424 -23.15 2.25 -35.80
C GLY A 424 -23.95 1.43 -34.79
N SER A 425 -23.62 0.14 -34.64
CA SER A 425 -24.23 -0.67 -33.57
C SER A 425 -23.75 -0.16 -32.20
N MET A 426 -24.66 -0.09 -31.23
CA MET A 426 -24.34 0.34 -29.86
C MET A 426 -23.19 -0.50 -29.29
N GLN A 427 -23.23 -1.82 -29.49
CA GLN A 427 -22.23 -2.74 -28.96
C GLN A 427 -20.82 -2.49 -29.53
N GLU A 428 -20.66 -2.25 -30.83
CA GLU A 428 -19.34 -1.95 -31.41
C GLU A 428 -18.72 -0.67 -30.86
N SER A 429 -19.56 0.32 -30.56
CA SER A 429 -19.10 1.60 -30.00
C SER A 429 -18.64 1.43 -28.56
N VAL A 430 -19.41 0.68 -27.77
CA VAL A 430 -19.06 0.33 -26.38
C VAL A 430 -17.81 -0.54 -26.33
N ASP A 431 -17.69 -1.53 -27.21
CA ASP A 431 -16.50 -2.38 -27.29
C ASP A 431 -15.24 -1.57 -27.57
N LYS A 432 -15.30 -0.60 -28.50
CA LYS A 432 -14.16 0.29 -28.79
C LYS A 432 -13.79 1.17 -27.60
N LEU A 433 -14.77 1.82 -26.97
CA LEU A 433 -14.58 2.68 -25.81
C LEU A 433 -13.94 1.92 -24.64
N VAL A 434 -14.54 0.79 -24.27
CA VAL A 434 -14.08 -0.07 -23.19
C VAL A 434 -12.68 -0.58 -23.50
N LYS A 435 -12.44 -1.05 -24.73
CA LYS A 435 -11.12 -1.53 -25.13
C LYS A 435 -10.04 -0.44 -24.99
N SER A 436 -10.24 0.73 -25.59
CA SER A 436 -9.24 1.79 -25.55
C SER A 436 -8.96 2.27 -24.12
N PHE A 437 -10.02 2.46 -23.33
CA PHE A 437 -9.88 2.90 -21.94
C PHE A 437 -9.08 1.89 -21.12
N PHE A 438 -9.42 0.60 -21.19
CA PHE A 438 -8.75 -0.41 -20.39
C PHE A 438 -7.33 -0.73 -20.87
N GLU A 439 -7.03 -0.61 -22.17
CA GLU A 439 -5.66 -0.71 -22.67
C GLU A 439 -4.78 0.37 -22.05
N GLU A 440 -5.23 1.62 -22.03
CA GLU A 440 -4.50 2.72 -21.37
C GLU A 440 -4.44 2.54 -19.85
N LEU A 441 -5.55 2.17 -19.22
CA LEU A 441 -5.62 1.94 -17.78
C LEU A 441 -4.64 0.84 -17.35
N PHE A 442 -4.57 -0.25 -18.11
CA PHE A 442 -3.65 -1.34 -17.85
C PHE A 442 -2.20 -0.94 -18.07
N VAL A 443 -1.88 -0.08 -19.05
CA VAL A 443 -0.54 0.49 -19.19
C VAL A 443 -0.17 1.35 -17.98
N VAL A 444 -1.06 2.24 -17.54
CA VAL A 444 -0.85 3.11 -16.36
C VAL A 444 -0.60 2.30 -15.10
N HIS A 445 -1.36 1.22 -14.92
CA HIS A 445 -1.30 0.32 -13.77
C HIS A 445 -0.37 -0.88 -13.95
N ARG A 446 0.38 -0.92 -15.07
CA ARG A 446 1.34 -1.97 -15.43
C ARG A 446 0.76 -3.39 -15.34
N LEU A 447 -0.50 -3.53 -15.74
CA LEU A 447 -1.21 -4.80 -15.88
C LEU A 447 -0.98 -5.34 -17.30
N GLY A 448 -0.36 -6.51 -17.42
CA GLY A 448 -0.01 -7.10 -18.71
C GLY A 448 0.42 -8.55 -18.62
#